data_AF-A0A9E4F1F7-F1
#
_entry.id   AF-A0A9E4F1F7-F1
#
_cell.length_a   1.000
_cell.length_b   1.000
_cell.length_c   1.000
_cell.angle_alpha   90.00
_cell.angle_beta   90.00
_cell.angle_gamma   90.00
#
_symmetry.space_group_name_H-M   'P 1'
#
loop_
_entity.id
_entity.type
_entity.pdbx_description
1 polymer ?
#
loop_
_entity_poly.entity_id
_entity_poly.type
_entity_poly.pdbx_seq_one_letter_code
_entity_poly.pdbx_strand_id
1 'polypeptide(L)'
;RLHEKVGLRCYPQHDLIFRDVRVPLENRLGEEDKFQEGRRSVVNVGTLEATSTALGIAQRAYDLALGYARERVQGGKPIIEHDLIGSLLLDMYTRLEASRTLLWRAAWGIDNGLNDQKLAR
;
A
#
# COMPACT_ATOMS: atom_id res chain seq x y z
N ARG A 1 -5.66 -23.43 8.76
CA ARG A 1 -6.46 -22.82 9.85
C ARG A 1 -6.74 -21.36 9.51
N LEU A 2 -7.92 -20.79 9.79
CA LEU A 2 -8.16 -19.34 9.64
C LEU A 2 -7.44 -18.60 10.76
N HIS A 3 -6.66 -17.58 10.42
CA HIS A 3 -5.91 -16.79 11.40
C HIS A 3 -6.79 -15.69 12.02
N GLU A 4 -6.71 -15.53 13.34
CA GLU A 4 -7.30 -14.39 14.04
C GLU A 4 -6.37 -13.19 13.95
N LYS A 5 -6.80 -12.16 13.22
CA LYS A 5 -5.98 -10.98 12.90
C LYS A 5 -6.46 -9.72 13.62
N VAL A 6 -5.53 -8.85 13.95
CA VAL A 6 -5.79 -7.53 14.55
C VAL A 6 -6.40 -6.53 13.55
N GLY A 7 -6.16 -6.72 12.26
CA GLY A 7 -6.65 -5.87 11.18
C GLY A 7 -6.87 -6.66 9.89
N LEU A 8 -7.43 -6.01 8.86
CA LEU A 8 -7.76 -6.65 7.57
C LEU A 8 -8.52 -7.98 7.76
N ARG A 9 -9.45 -8.02 8.73
CA ARG A 9 -10.13 -9.25 9.17
C ARG A 9 -10.99 -9.88 8.08
N CYS A 10 -11.47 -9.07 7.13
CA CYS A 10 -12.22 -9.53 5.97
C CYS A 10 -11.35 -10.18 4.88
N TYR A 11 -10.03 -10.06 4.97
CA TYR A 11 -9.11 -10.75 4.05
C TYR A 11 -8.80 -12.14 4.62
N PRO A 12 -9.26 -13.24 4.01
CA PRO A 12 -9.05 -14.57 4.56
C PRO A 12 -7.57 -14.95 4.48
N GLN A 13 -6.97 -15.39 5.59
CA GLN A 13 -5.61 -15.89 5.62
C GLN A 13 -5.61 -17.28 6.26
N HIS A 14 -5.07 -18.25 5.53
CA HIS A 14 -5.08 -19.66 5.93
C HIS A 14 -3.74 -20.32 5.64
N ASP A 15 -3.43 -21.35 6.39
CA ASP A 15 -2.31 -22.23 6.07
C ASP A 15 -2.62 -23.04 4.80
N LEU A 16 -1.63 -23.13 3.92
CA LEU A 16 -1.62 -24.05 2.79
C LEU A 16 -0.68 -25.20 3.13
N ILE A 17 -1.21 -26.42 3.18
CA ILE A 17 -0.46 -27.63 3.54
C ILE A 17 -0.47 -28.57 2.34
N PHE A 18 0.71 -28.88 1.81
CA PHE A 18 0.89 -29.84 0.73
C PHE A 18 1.41 -31.16 1.32
N ARG A 19 0.62 -32.24 1.24
CA ARG A 19 1.02 -33.60 1.64
C ARG A 19 0.78 -34.54 0.47
N ASP A 20 1.86 -35.16 -0.01
CA ASP A 20 1.83 -36.11 -1.13
C ASP A 20 1.09 -35.60 -2.38
N VAL A 21 1.18 -34.29 -2.62
CA VAL A 21 0.52 -33.64 -3.77
C VAL A 21 1.38 -33.85 -5.02
N ARG A 22 0.83 -34.56 -6.00
CA ARG A 22 1.43 -34.68 -7.33
C ARG A 22 1.03 -33.48 -8.19
N VAL A 23 2.01 -32.67 -8.59
CA VAL A 23 1.80 -31.56 -9.54
C VAL A 23 2.33 -31.99 -10.91
N PRO A 24 1.49 -31.99 -11.96
CA PRO A 24 1.94 -32.30 -13.32
C PRO A 24 2.98 -31.30 -13.84
N LEU A 25 3.88 -31.74 -14.72
CA LEU A 25 4.97 -30.90 -15.24
C LEU A 25 4.44 -29.71 -16.06
N GLU A 26 3.31 -29.90 -16.74
CA GLU A 26 2.61 -28.87 -17.51
C GLU A 26 2.12 -27.69 -16.64
N ASN A 27 2.00 -27.87 -15.32
CA ASN A 27 1.64 -26.80 -14.38
C ASN A 27 2.86 -26.03 -13.85
N ARG A 28 4.08 -26.34 -14.30
CA ARG A 28 5.29 -25.62 -13.92
C ARG A 28 5.25 -24.19 -14.47
N LEU A 29 5.43 -23.21 -13.59
CA LEU A 29 5.57 -21.81 -13.97
C LEU A 29 7.02 -21.51 -14.29
N GLY A 30 7.32 -21.29 -15.58
CA GLY A 30 8.67 -21.01 -16.07
C GLY A 30 9.55 -22.25 -16.21
N GLU A 31 10.86 -22.02 -16.31
CA GLU A 31 11.86 -23.09 -16.41
C GLU A 31 12.34 -23.55 -15.04
N GLU A 32 12.88 -24.78 -15.02
CA GLU A 32 13.50 -25.36 -13.83
C GLU A 32 14.65 -24.49 -13.35
N ASP A 33 14.73 -24.28 -12.03
CA ASP A 33 15.72 -23.43 -11.37
C ASP A 33 15.76 -21.94 -11.80
N LYS A 34 14.75 -21.46 -12.56
CA LYS A 34 14.67 -20.08 -13.07
C LYS A 34 13.73 -19.16 -12.31
N PHE A 35 13.25 -19.57 -11.12
CA PHE A 35 12.32 -18.77 -10.32
C PHE A 35 12.79 -17.34 -10.04
N GLN A 36 14.09 -17.13 -9.79
CA GLN A 36 14.62 -15.81 -9.45
C GLN A 36 14.46 -14.78 -10.57
N GLU A 37 14.41 -15.23 -11.83
CA GLU A 37 14.23 -14.37 -13.00
C GLU A 37 12.77 -13.88 -13.09
N GLY A 38 11.80 -14.76 -12.84
CA GLY A 38 10.37 -14.42 -12.80
C GLY A 38 9.90 -13.75 -11.51
N ARG A 39 10.63 -13.89 -10.39
CA ARG A 39 10.23 -13.33 -9.09
C ARG A 39 10.08 -11.81 -9.12
N ARG A 40 10.93 -11.12 -9.89
CA ARG A 40 10.98 -9.65 -9.90
C ARG A 40 9.70 -9.02 -10.44
N SER A 41 9.09 -9.59 -11.49
CA SER A 41 7.84 -9.05 -12.04
C SER A 41 6.69 -9.15 -11.05
N VAL A 42 6.59 -10.29 -10.34
CA VAL A 42 5.56 -10.51 -9.31
C VAL A 42 5.72 -9.54 -8.15
N VAL A 43 6.95 -9.36 -7.65
CA VAL A 43 7.23 -8.47 -6.52
C VAL A 43 6.92 -7.01 -6.86
N ASN A 44 7.30 -6.54 -8.04
CA ASN A 44 7.08 -5.14 -8.43
C ASN A 44 5.58 -4.79 -8.47
N VAL A 45 4.76 -5.65 -9.07
CA VAL A 45 3.30 -5.46 -9.13
C VAL A 45 2.68 -5.52 -7.73
N GLY A 46 3.08 -6.48 -6.90
CA GLY A 46 2.58 -6.60 -5.52
C GLY A 46 2.93 -5.38 -4.66
N THR A 47 4.12 -4.78 -4.83
CA THR A 47 4.51 -3.56 -4.12
C THR A 47 3.65 -2.36 -4.53
N LEU A 48 3.35 -2.20 -5.83
CA LEU A 48 2.44 -1.15 -6.29
C LEU A 48 1.03 -1.31 -5.72
N GLU A 49 0.52 -2.53 -5.68
CA GLU A 49 -0.80 -2.83 -5.09
C GLU A 49 -0.86 -2.46 -3.60
N ALA A 50 0.14 -2.89 -2.82
CA ALA A 50 0.22 -2.57 -1.39
C ALA A 50 0.32 -1.07 -1.15
N THR A 51 1.13 -0.36 -1.95
CA THR A 51 1.36 1.08 -1.82
C THR A 51 0.12 1.88 -2.21
N SER A 52 -0.58 1.49 -3.27
CA SER A 52 -1.83 2.14 -3.69
C SER A 52 -2.93 1.98 -2.64
N THR A 53 -3.04 0.80 -2.03
CA THR A 53 -3.95 0.55 -0.91
C THR A 53 -3.63 1.45 0.29
N ALA A 54 -2.36 1.54 0.68
CA ALA A 54 -1.92 2.41 1.78
C ALA A 54 -2.20 3.90 1.50
N LEU A 55 -1.99 4.35 0.25
CA LEU A 55 -2.27 5.73 -0.16
C LEU A 55 -3.77 6.06 -0.05
N GLY A 56 -4.65 5.14 -0.47
CA GLY A 56 -6.10 5.31 -0.32
C GLY A 56 -6.53 5.43 1.14
N ILE A 57 -5.96 4.59 2.01
CA ILE A 57 -6.21 4.68 3.46
C ILE A 57 -5.72 6.02 4.02
N ALA A 58 -4.51 6.45 3.65
CA ALA A 58 -3.94 7.72 4.09
C ALA A 58 -4.78 8.93 3.65
N GLN A 59 -5.28 8.94 2.40
CA GLN A 59 -6.20 9.97 1.91
C GLN A 59 -7.45 10.03 2.78
N ARG A 60 -8.08 8.88 3.02
CA ARG A 60 -9.32 8.85 3.82
C ARG A 60 -9.07 9.31 5.25
N ALA A 61 -7.94 8.95 5.84
CA ALA A 61 -7.54 9.41 7.17
C ALA A 61 -7.36 10.93 7.20
N TYR A 62 -6.71 11.51 6.18
CA TYR A 62 -6.56 12.96 6.04
C TYR A 62 -7.92 13.67 5.91
N ASP A 63 -8.81 13.20 5.04
CA ASP A 63 -10.12 13.83 4.83
C ASP A 63 -10.96 13.84 6.12
N LEU A 64 -10.94 12.74 6.86
CA LEU A 64 -11.62 12.62 8.15
C LEU A 64 -11.01 13.55 9.20
N ALA A 65 -9.67 13.61 9.28
CA ALA A 65 -8.97 14.49 10.21
C ALA A 65 -9.26 15.97 9.91
N LEU A 66 -9.21 16.36 8.62
CA LEU A 66 -9.50 17.72 8.18
C LEU A 66 -10.96 18.11 8.46
N GLY A 67 -11.91 17.21 8.18
CA GLY A 67 -13.33 17.42 8.49
C GLY A 67 -13.54 17.61 10.00
N TYR A 68 -13.03 16.69 10.82
CA TYR A 68 -13.17 16.77 12.27
C TYR A 68 -12.51 18.03 12.86
N ALA A 69 -11.36 18.45 12.33
CA ALA A 69 -10.66 19.64 12.79
C ALA A 69 -11.49 20.93 12.59
N ARG A 70 -12.33 20.99 11.56
CA ARG A 70 -13.23 22.12 11.28
C ARG A 70 -14.44 22.16 12.22
N GLU A 71 -14.95 21.00 12.62
CA GLU A 71 -16.18 20.89 13.41
C GLU A 71 -15.92 20.95 14.92
N ARG A 72 -14.80 20.39 15.38
CA ARG A 72 -14.49 20.29 16.81
C ARG A 72 -14.07 21.65 17.37
N VAL A 73 -14.77 22.13 18.40
CA VAL A 73 -14.41 23.36 19.13
C VAL A 73 -13.75 23.00 20.47
N GLN A 74 -12.59 23.61 20.74
CA GLN A 74 -11.93 23.59 22.05
C GLN A 74 -10.98 24.81 22.17
N GLY A 75 -10.82 25.35 23.38
CA GLY A 75 -10.06 26.57 23.61
C GLY A 75 -10.75 27.80 23.04
N GLY A 76 -12.09 27.77 22.95
CA GLY A 76 -12.91 28.88 22.47
C GLY A 76 -13.02 29.02 20.94
N LYS A 77 -12.39 28.14 20.15
CA LYS A 77 -12.43 28.17 18.69
C LYS A 77 -12.37 26.77 18.07
N PRO A 78 -12.77 26.59 16.79
CA PRO A 78 -12.51 25.37 16.03
C PRO A 78 -11.04 24.95 16.12
N ILE A 79 -10.78 23.65 16.28
CA ILE A 79 -9.41 23.20 16.56
C ILE A 79 -8.47 23.38 15.37
N ILE A 80 -9.00 23.48 14.15
CA ILE A 80 -8.23 23.83 12.96
C ILE A 80 -7.55 25.20 13.05
N GLU A 81 -8.06 26.11 13.89
CA GLU A 81 -7.47 27.43 14.10
C GLU A 81 -6.28 27.44 15.08
N HIS A 82 -5.92 26.29 15.66
CA HIS A 82 -4.71 26.15 16.46
C HIS A 82 -3.54 25.74 15.57
N ASP A 83 -2.42 26.49 15.63
CA ASP A 83 -1.27 26.31 14.74
C ASP A 83 -0.71 24.87 14.73
N LEU A 84 -0.71 24.20 15.88
CA LEU A 84 -0.26 22.82 16.00
C LEU A 84 -1.11 21.85 15.15
N ILE A 85 -2.43 22.05 15.12
CA ILE A 85 -3.34 21.22 14.31
C ILE A 85 -3.10 21.51 12.82
N GLY A 86 -2.93 22.77 12.46
CA GLY A 86 -2.56 23.17 11.09
C GLY A 86 -1.25 22.51 10.63
N SER A 87 -0.22 22.50 11.49
CA SER A 87 1.07 21.87 11.19
C SER A 87 0.96 20.36 11.00
N LEU A 88 0.17 19.67 11.84
CA LEU A 88 -0.09 18.23 11.70
C LEU A 88 -0.81 17.90 10.39
N LEU A 89 -1.84 18.66 10.05
CA LEU A 89 -2.58 18.49 8.79
C LEU A 89 -1.68 18.76 7.57
N LEU A 90 -0.80 19.77 7.65
CA LEU A 90 0.16 20.07 6.60
C LEU A 90 1.15 18.92 6.39
N ASP A 91 1.74 18.36 7.44
CA ASP A 91 2.67 17.21 7.34
C ASP A 91 1.97 15.99 6.73
N MET A 92 0.74 15.70 7.16
CA MET A 92 -0.08 14.62 6.56
C MET A 92 -0.27 14.85 5.06
N TYR A 93 -0.67 16.06 4.66
CA TYR A 93 -0.92 16.42 3.26
C TYR A 93 0.37 16.35 2.42
N THR A 94 1.49 16.86 2.93
CA THR A 94 2.79 16.78 2.25
C THR A 94 3.22 15.35 1.99
N ARG A 95 3.11 14.46 2.99
CA ARG A 95 3.46 13.04 2.84
C ARG A 95 2.54 12.33 1.86
N LEU A 96 1.26 12.67 1.87
CA LEU A 96 0.27 12.14 0.94
C LEU A 96 0.62 12.48 -0.52
N GLU A 97 0.88 13.75 -0.82
CA GLU A 97 1.24 14.19 -2.18
C GLU A 97 2.58 13.61 -2.65
N ALA A 98 3.58 13.55 -1.74
CA ALA A 98 4.85 12.90 -2.04
C ALA A 98 4.66 11.41 -2.39
N SER A 99 3.92 10.68 -1.55
CA SER A 99 3.64 9.25 -1.76
C SER A 99 2.86 9.00 -3.05
N ARG A 100 1.87 9.85 -3.35
CA ARG A 100 1.10 9.79 -4.60
C ARG A 100 1.99 9.99 -5.81
N THR A 101 2.87 10.99 -5.77
CA THR A 101 3.78 11.30 -6.88
C THR A 101 4.74 10.15 -7.14
N LEU A 102 5.32 9.57 -6.09
CA LEU A 102 6.22 8.41 -6.20
C LEU A 102 5.50 7.19 -6.77
N LEU A 103 4.29 6.90 -6.28
CA LEU A 103 3.48 5.79 -6.75
C LEU A 103 3.16 5.91 -8.24
N TRP A 104 2.67 7.07 -8.68
CA TRP A 104 2.35 7.29 -10.10
C TRP A 104 3.57 7.24 -10.99
N ARG A 105 4.71 7.78 -10.53
CA ARG A 105 5.97 7.68 -11.26
C ARG A 105 6.44 6.22 -11.39
N ALA A 106 6.32 5.44 -10.33
CA ALA A 106 6.66 4.02 -10.34
C ALA A 106 5.73 3.23 -11.29
N ALA A 107 4.41 3.44 -11.20
CA ALA A 107 3.43 2.82 -12.09
C ALA A 107 3.69 3.15 -13.56
N TRP A 108 3.89 4.43 -13.87
CA TRP A 108 4.24 4.86 -15.23
C TRP A 108 5.55 4.22 -15.72
N GLY A 109 6.55 4.10 -14.84
CA GLY A 109 7.80 3.41 -15.18
C GLY A 109 7.57 1.95 -15.58
N ILE A 110 6.78 1.21 -14.80
CA ILE A 110 6.44 -0.19 -15.10
C ILE A 110 5.70 -0.31 -16.43
N ASP A 111 4.67 0.52 -16.66
CA ASP A 111 3.87 0.48 -17.89
C ASP A 111 4.71 0.77 -19.15
N ASN A 112 5.79 1.55 -19.01
CA ASN A 112 6.69 1.89 -20.11
C ASN A 112 7.94 0.97 -20.18
N GLY A 113 7.97 -0.14 -19.43
CA GLY A 113 9.11 -1.06 -19.40
C GLY A 113 10.38 -0.47 -18.77
N LEU A 114 10.26 0.67 -18.10
CA LEU A 114 11.34 1.29 -17.35
C LEU A 114 11.46 0.55 -16.01
N ASN A 115 12.37 -0.43 -15.96
CA ASN A 115 12.78 -1.10 -14.74
C ASN A 115 13.65 -0.16 -13.87
N ASP A 116 13.10 0.98 -13.47
CA ASP A 116 13.80 1.93 -12.60
C ASP A 116 13.80 1.38 -11.16
N GLN A 117 14.84 0.59 -10.87
CA GLN A 117 15.04 -0.13 -9.61
C GLN A 117 15.08 0.77 -8.37
N LYS A 118 15.17 2.10 -8.56
CA LYS A 118 15.23 3.10 -7.51
C LYS A 118 13.85 3.59 -7.05
N LEU A 119 12.78 3.37 -7.82
CA LEU A 119 11.43 3.81 -7.46
C LEU A 119 10.62 2.76 -6.69
N ALA A 120 11.03 1.49 -6.77
CA ALA A 120 10.38 0.36 -6.10
C ALA A 120 10.97 0.04 -4.71
N ARG A 121 11.89 0.86 -4.20
CA ARG A 121 12.57 0.70 -2.90
C ARG A 121 12.43 1.94 -2.04
#